data_AF-A0A432FWI7-F1
#
_entry.id   AF-A0A432FWI7-F1
#
_cell.length_a   1.000
_cell.length_b   1.000
_cell.length_c   1.000
_cell.angle_alpha   90.00
_cell.angle_beta   90.00
_cell.angle_gamma   90.00
#
_symmetry.space_group_name_H-M   'P 1'
#
loop_
_entity.id
_entity.type
_entity.pdbx_description
1 polymer ?
#
loop_
_entity_poly.entity_id
_entity_poly.type
_entity_poly.pdbx_seq_one_letter_code
_entity_poly.pdbx_strand_id
1 'polypeptide(L)'
;MSNKWIILILTLLNTLAAQTSTFVENPGYINISADTIGVPIYIDGSLIGHTPLGNPIPVLPGIHHITHHPPSIQDPFIQYGQTKDVKQIYVMGGDTVTVHIETYLLAQQLSQIKKEYHLKNYIGISMSFLLLWQLWIIAN
;
A
#
# COMPACT_ATOMS: atom_id res chain seq x y z
N MET A 1 3.32 -32.82 -51.80
CA MET A 1 2.42 -32.17 -50.81
C MET A 1 2.78 -32.45 -49.34
N SER A 2 3.57 -33.49 -49.02
CA SER A 2 3.88 -33.91 -47.64
C SER A 2 4.76 -32.92 -46.84
N ASN A 3 5.76 -32.32 -47.47
CA ASN A 3 6.83 -31.59 -46.77
C ASN A 3 6.37 -30.26 -46.14
N LYS A 4 5.31 -29.64 -46.69
CA LYS A 4 4.76 -28.37 -46.18
C LYS A 4 4.08 -28.56 -44.82
N TRP A 5 3.41 -29.69 -44.61
CA TRP A 5 2.74 -30.03 -43.36
C TRP A 5 3.75 -30.33 -42.23
N ILE A 6 4.89 -30.95 -42.58
CA ILE A 6 5.97 -31.23 -41.63
C ILE A 6 6.56 -29.92 -41.08
N ILE A 7 6.80 -28.93 -41.95
CA ILE A 7 7.32 -27.62 -41.54
C ILE A 7 6.29 -26.91 -40.64
N LEU A 8 5.00 -26.99 -40.98
CA LEU A 8 3.92 -26.35 -40.22
C LEU A 8 3.77 -26.97 -38.82
N ILE A 9 3.91 -28.29 -38.71
CA ILE A 9 3.93 -29.01 -37.43
C ILE A 9 5.16 -28.62 -36.59
N LEU A 10 6.35 -28.54 -37.20
CA LEU A 10 7.57 -28.12 -36.51
C LEU A 10 7.48 -26.67 -36.00
N THR A 11 6.88 -25.77 -36.77
CA THR A 11 6.69 -24.38 -36.32
C THR A 11 5.66 -24.29 -35.20
N LEU A 12 4.61 -25.12 -35.22
CA LEU A 12 3.63 -25.17 -34.13
C LEU A 12 4.24 -25.73 -32.83
N LEU A 13 5.11 -26.74 -32.92
CA LEU A 13 5.76 -27.32 -31.74
C LEU A 13 6.66 -26.31 -31.01
N ASN A 14 7.36 -25.44 -31.75
CA ASN A 14 8.24 -24.43 -31.17
C ASN A 14 7.47 -23.34 -30.39
N THR A 15 6.25 -22.99 -30.80
CA THR A 15 5.45 -21.97 -30.10
C THR A 15 4.87 -22.48 -28.79
N LEU A 16 4.63 -23.79 -28.65
CA LEU A 16 4.20 -24.40 -27.39
C LEU A 16 5.35 -24.47 -26.36
N ALA A 17 6.57 -24.78 -26.80
CA ALA A 17 7.73 -24.91 -25.91
C ALA A 17 8.28 -23.57 -25.40
N ALA A 18 7.91 -22.44 -26.02
CA ALA A 18 8.41 -21.11 -25.67
C ALA A 18 7.66 -20.40 -24.53
N GLN A 19 6.58 -20.98 -24.00
CA GLN A 19 5.88 -20.40 -22.86
C GLN A 19 6.65 -20.70 -21.57
N THR A 20 7.58 -19.81 -21.22
CA THR A 20 8.25 -19.83 -19.92
C THR A 20 7.30 -19.25 -18.86
N SER A 21 7.36 -19.76 -17.62
CA SER A 21 6.70 -19.11 -16.49
C SER A 21 7.14 -17.65 -16.37
N THR A 22 6.24 -16.75 -15.99
CA THR A 22 6.57 -15.32 -15.75
C THR A 22 7.59 -15.13 -14.64
N PHE A 23 7.82 -16.16 -13.83
CA PHE A 23 8.76 -16.19 -12.71
C PHE A 23 9.88 -17.19 -12.97
N VAL A 24 11.11 -16.77 -12.65
CA VAL A 24 12.34 -17.59 -12.73
C VAL A 24 12.43 -18.55 -11.52
N GLU A 25 11.83 -18.18 -10.39
CA GLU A 25 11.76 -18.96 -9.16
C GLU A 25 10.30 -19.29 -8.82
N ASN A 26 10.08 -20.27 -7.93
CA ASN A 26 8.75 -20.57 -7.42
C ASN A 26 8.15 -19.33 -6.75
N PRO A 27 7.04 -18.76 -7.26
CA PRO A 27 6.46 -17.56 -6.71
C PRO A 27 5.92 -17.82 -5.30
N GLY A 28 6.01 -16.81 -4.45
CA GLY A 28 5.25 -16.74 -3.21
C GLY A 28 3.86 -16.14 -3.49
N TYR A 29 2.96 -16.26 -2.52
CA TYR A 29 1.61 -15.71 -2.62
C TYR A 29 1.29 -14.85 -1.40
N ILE A 30 0.57 -13.75 -1.63
CA ILE A 30 0.05 -12.90 -0.56
C ILE A 30 -1.47 -12.93 -0.63
N ASN A 31 -2.11 -13.31 0.46
CA ASN A 31 -3.55 -13.21 0.62
C ASN A 31 -3.86 -11.96 1.45
N ILE A 32 -4.53 -10.98 0.85
CA ILE A 32 -4.78 -9.67 1.48
C ILE A 32 -6.26 -9.55 1.82
N SER A 33 -6.54 -9.22 3.08
CA SER A 33 -7.86 -8.88 3.59
C SER A 33 -7.82 -7.50 4.24
N ALA A 34 -8.95 -6.81 4.22
CA ALA A 34 -9.13 -5.56 4.94
C ALA A 34 -10.48 -5.55 5.67
N ASP A 35 -10.57 -4.71 6.69
CA ASP A 35 -11.80 -4.44 7.43
C ASP A 35 -12.82 -3.61 6.64
N THR A 36 -12.38 -2.89 5.61
CA THR A 36 -13.21 -2.02 4.76
C THR A 36 -13.18 -2.49 3.30
N ILE A 37 -14.33 -2.35 2.62
CA ILE A 37 -14.53 -2.73 1.21
C ILE A 37 -14.14 -1.56 0.30
N GLY A 38 -13.59 -1.87 -0.88
CA GLY A 38 -13.25 -0.88 -1.91
C GLY A 38 -11.95 -0.13 -1.61
N VAL A 39 -11.12 -0.64 -0.71
CA VAL A 39 -9.83 -0.03 -0.35
C VAL A 39 -8.81 -0.37 -1.44
N PRO A 40 -8.11 0.61 -2.04
CA PRO A 40 -7.04 0.33 -2.99
C PRO A 40 -5.85 -0.29 -2.27
N ILE A 41 -5.30 -1.37 -2.83
CA ILE A 41 -4.16 -2.09 -2.27
C ILE A 41 -2.94 -1.91 -3.18
N TYR A 42 -1.85 -1.46 -2.58
CA TYR A 42 -0.57 -1.31 -3.23
C TYR A 42 0.44 -2.32 -2.67
N ILE A 43 1.21 -2.93 -3.56
CA ILE A 43 2.36 -3.76 -3.20
C ILE A 43 3.59 -3.15 -3.85
N ASP A 44 4.60 -2.82 -3.04
CA ASP A 44 5.83 -2.15 -3.46
C ASP A 44 5.59 -0.89 -4.31
N GLY A 45 4.50 -0.17 -4.00
CA GLY A 45 4.08 1.05 -4.68
C GLY A 45 3.24 0.85 -5.95
N SER A 46 3.05 -0.39 -6.41
CA SER A 46 2.18 -0.71 -7.55
C SER A 46 0.74 -1.00 -7.11
N LEU A 47 -0.25 -0.43 -7.79
CA LEU A 47 -1.66 -0.70 -7.53
C LEU A 47 -2.03 -2.10 -8.02
N ILE A 48 -2.46 -2.98 -7.11
CA ILE A 48 -2.87 -4.34 -7.44
C ILE A 48 -4.37 -4.45 -7.68
N GLY A 49 -5.17 -3.72 -6.90
CA GLY A 49 -6.63 -3.78 -6.99
C GLY A 49 -7.32 -3.16 -5.79
N HIS A 50 -8.59 -3.50 -5.59
CA HIS A 50 -9.41 -3.03 -4.48
C HIS A 50 -9.96 -4.20 -3.67
N THR A 51 -10.12 -4.02 -2.36
CA THR A 51 -10.65 -5.05 -1.48
C THR A 51 -12.15 -5.30 -1.69
N PRO A 52 -12.64 -6.54 -1.48
CA PRO A 52 -11.88 -7.77 -1.25
C PRO A 52 -11.19 -8.28 -2.52
N LEU A 53 -9.96 -8.79 -2.37
CA LEU A 53 -9.22 -9.41 -3.46
C LEU A 53 -9.64 -10.88 -3.56
N GLY A 54 -10.11 -11.32 -4.73
CA GLY A 54 -10.72 -12.64 -4.88
C GLY A 54 -9.73 -13.81 -4.85
N ASN A 55 -8.47 -13.58 -5.22
CA ASN A 55 -7.43 -14.61 -5.29
C ASN A 55 -6.13 -14.12 -4.63
N PRO A 56 -5.27 -15.03 -4.11
CA PRO A 56 -3.93 -14.68 -3.65
C PRO A 56 -3.08 -14.07 -4.79
N ILE A 57 -2.28 -13.07 -4.45
CA ILE A 57 -1.46 -12.32 -5.40
C ILE A 57 -0.07 -12.96 -5.47
N PRO A 58 0.40 -13.40 -6.65
CA PRO A 58 1.74 -13.96 -6.79
C PRO A 58 2.80 -12.84 -6.70
N VAL A 59 3.85 -13.08 -5.92
CA VAL A 59 4.99 -12.18 -5.74
C VAL A 59 6.31 -12.94 -5.82
N LEU A 60 7.40 -12.23 -6.11
CA LEU A 60 8.75 -12.78 -6.02
C LEU A 60 9.08 -13.12 -4.56
N PRO A 61 9.93 -14.12 -4.28
CA PRO A 61 10.40 -14.34 -2.91
C PRO A 61 11.19 -13.12 -2.41
N GLY A 62 10.89 -12.66 -1.20
CA GLY A 62 11.57 -11.51 -0.61
C GLY A 62 10.72 -10.67 0.32
N ILE A 63 11.18 -9.44 0.56
CA ILE A 63 10.50 -8.45 1.40
C ILE A 63 9.57 -7.63 0.52
N HIS A 64 8.30 -7.54 0.93
CA HIS A 64 7.28 -6.74 0.27
C HIS A 64 6.66 -5.73 1.22
N HIS A 65 6.36 -4.55 0.69
CA HIS A 65 5.69 -3.47 1.40
C HIS A 65 4.26 -3.36 0.91
N ILE A 66 3.30 -3.47 1.82
CA ILE A 66 1.88 -3.40 1.50
C ILE A 66 1.32 -2.12 2.10
N THR A 67 0.65 -1.32 1.28
CA THR A 67 0.02 -0.06 1.69
C THR A 67 -1.38 0.04 1.10
N HIS A 68 -2.22 0.86 1.72
CA HIS A 68 -3.56 1.16 1.20
C HIS A 68 -3.72 2.61 0.72
N HIS A 69 -2.66 3.41 0.87
CA HIS A 69 -2.59 4.75 0.32
C HIS A 69 -1.66 4.77 -0.91
N PRO A 70 -1.91 5.66 -1.88
CA PRO A 70 -1.01 5.84 -3.01
C PRO A 70 0.36 6.34 -2.55
N PRO A 71 1.45 5.91 -3.19
CA PRO A 71 2.80 6.39 -2.87
C PRO A 71 2.98 7.89 -3.19
N SER A 72 2.12 8.46 -4.04
CA SER A 72 2.14 9.88 -4.40
C SER A 72 1.46 10.78 -3.37
N ILE A 73 0.61 10.24 -2.48
CA ILE A 73 -0.06 11.05 -1.46
C ILE A 73 0.88 11.27 -0.29
N GLN A 74 1.28 12.53 -0.11
CA GLN A 74 2.01 13.02 1.04
C GLN A 74 1.03 13.73 1.98
N ASP A 75 0.16 12.97 2.64
CA ASP A 75 -0.64 13.55 3.72
C ASP A 75 0.29 13.77 4.94
N PRO A 76 0.47 15.02 5.40
CA PRO A 76 1.35 15.29 6.53
C PRO A 76 0.91 14.54 7.79
N PHE A 77 -0.39 14.27 7.98
CA PHE A 77 -0.85 13.51 9.15
C PHE A 77 -0.53 12.02 9.08
N ILE A 78 -0.36 11.45 7.89
CA ILE A 78 0.14 10.08 7.70
C ILE A 78 1.66 10.05 7.98
N GLN A 79 2.40 11.05 7.49
CA GLN A 79 3.86 11.10 7.66
C GLN A 79 4.28 11.44 9.10
N TYR A 80 3.65 12.45 9.72
CA TYR A 80 3.95 12.89 11.08
C TYR A 80 3.25 12.02 12.14
N GLY A 81 2.15 11.36 11.79
CA GLY A 81 1.34 10.56 12.72
C GLY A 81 1.99 9.27 13.21
N GLN A 82 3.21 8.93 12.73
CA GLN A 82 3.90 7.66 13.05
C GLN A 82 2.99 6.45 12.83
N THR A 83 2.07 6.54 11.86
CA THR A 83 1.09 5.50 11.61
C THR A 83 1.77 4.32 10.94
N LYS A 84 1.58 3.11 11.49
CA LYS A 84 2.07 1.84 10.90
C LYS A 84 1.23 1.44 9.69
N ASP A 85 1.13 2.35 8.72
CA ASP A 85 0.34 2.15 7.51
C ASP A 85 1.02 1.15 6.57
N VAL A 86 2.34 1.30 6.42
CA VAL A 86 3.15 0.38 5.62
C VAL A 86 3.38 -0.90 6.40
N LYS A 87 2.84 -2.01 5.87
CA LYS A 87 3.07 -3.35 6.42
C LYS A 87 4.15 -4.05 5.61
N GLN A 88 5.31 -4.23 6.25
CA GLN A 88 6.42 -4.99 5.68
C GLN A 88 6.23 -6.47 6.02
N ILE A 89 6.26 -7.33 5.00
CA ILE A 89 6.20 -8.78 5.16
C ILE A 89 7.35 -9.43 4.41
N TYR A 90 7.71 -10.63 4.82
CA TYR A 90 8.65 -11.49 4.11
C TYR A 90 7.87 -12.68 3.53
N VAL A 91 8.06 -12.98 2.25
CA VAL A 91 7.40 -14.09 1.54
C VAL A 91 8.45 -15.03 0.98
N MET A 92 8.32 -16.33 1.29
CA MET A 92 9.15 -17.39 0.71
C MET A 92 8.53 -17.93 -0.58
N GLY A 93 9.33 -18.48 -1.48
CA GLY A 93 8.84 -19.14 -2.69
C GLY A 93 7.98 -20.37 -2.35
N GLY A 94 6.78 -20.45 -2.93
CA GLY A 94 5.80 -21.51 -2.66
C GLY A 94 4.98 -21.35 -1.37
N ASP A 95 5.26 -20.33 -0.56
CA ASP A 95 4.50 -20.02 0.66
C ASP A 95 3.35 -19.03 0.39
N THR A 96 2.33 -19.03 1.24
CA THR A 96 1.21 -18.07 1.18
C THR A 96 1.08 -17.29 2.49
N VAL A 97 1.41 -16.01 2.45
CA VAL A 97 1.34 -15.13 3.62
C VAL A 97 -0.01 -14.40 3.66
N THR A 98 -0.74 -14.53 4.76
CA THR A 98 -2.01 -13.82 4.97
C THR A 98 -1.78 -12.49 5.68
N VAL A 99 -2.24 -11.40 5.08
CA VAL A 99 -2.11 -10.04 5.61
C VAL A 99 -3.49 -9.43 5.80
N HIS A 100 -3.76 -9.02 7.03
CA HIS A 100 -4.91 -8.18 7.36
C HIS A 100 -4.49 -6.70 7.45
N ILE A 101 -5.26 -5.82 6.84
CA ILE A 101 -5.07 -4.36 6.83
C ILE A 101 -6.25 -3.70 7.56
N GLU A 102 -5.93 -2.92 8.60
CA GLU A 102 -6.90 -2.25 9.47
C GLU A 102 -7.09 -0.79 9.02
N THR A 103 -7.92 -0.59 8.00
CA THR A 103 -8.14 0.76 7.44
C THR A 103 -9.12 1.59 8.25
N TYR A 104 -10.11 0.97 8.87
CA TYR A 104 -11.10 1.68 9.67
C TYR A 104 -10.46 2.29 10.93
N LEU A 105 -9.67 1.48 11.65
CA LEU A 105 -8.99 1.93 12.86
C LEU A 105 -8.04 3.09 12.55
N LEU A 106 -7.28 2.98 11.45
CA LEU A 106 -6.38 4.05 11.02
C LEU A 106 -7.15 5.33 10.67
N ALA A 107 -8.24 5.23 9.90
CA ALA A 107 -9.08 6.39 9.57
C ALA A 107 -9.62 7.08 10.83
N GLN A 108 -10.03 6.29 11.83
CA GLN A 108 -10.46 6.82 13.12
C GLN A 108 -9.32 7.54 13.84
N GLN A 109 -8.13 6.94 13.94
CA GLN A 109 -6.94 7.56 14.56
C GLN A 109 -6.56 8.88 13.88
N LEU A 110 -6.52 8.90 12.55
CA LEU A 110 -6.21 10.10 11.77
C LEU A 110 -7.23 11.21 12.02
N SER A 111 -8.52 10.87 12.11
CA SER A 111 -9.56 11.86 12.41
C SER A 111 -9.37 12.51 13.79
N GLN A 112 -8.89 11.75 14.78
CA GLN A 112 -8.63 12.26 16.13
C GLN A 112 -7.38 13.14 16.15
N ILE A 113 -6.29 12.67 15.52
CA ILE A 113 -5.04 13.44 15.38
C ILE A 113 -5.31 14.79 14.71
N LYS A 114 -6.12 14.80 13.65
CA LYS A 114 -6.49 16.04 12.95
C LYS A 114 -7.30 16.99 13.83
N LYS A 115 -8.28 16.49 14.58
CA LYS A 115 -9.06 17.29 15.52
C LYS A 115 -8.17 17.90 16.62
N GLU A 116 -7.30 17.08 17.21
CA GLU A 116 -6.35 17.55 18.22
C GLU A 116 -5.38 18.59 17.67
N TYR A 117 -4.89 18.40 16.44
CA TYR A 117 -4.01 19.34 15.78
C TYR A 117 -4.68 20.71 15.63
N HIS A 118 -5.92 20.75 15.14
CA HIS A 118 -6.66 22.02 15.03
C HIS A 118 -6.90 22.67 16.40
N LEU A 119 -7.26 21.88 17.41
CA LEU A 119 -7.45 22.40 18.77
C LEU A 119 -6.15 22.99 19.35
N LYS A 120 -5.03 22.26 19.22
CA LYS A 120 -3.70 22.73 19.66
C LYS A 120 -3.29 24.01 18.93
N ASN A 121 -3.58 24.10 17.63
CA ASN A 121 -3.30 25.31 16.86
C ASN A 121 -4.09 26.52 17.37
N TYR A 122 -5.39 26.36 17.67
CA TYR A 122 -6.19 27.44 18.25
C TYR A 122 -5.70 27.86 19.64
N ILE A 123 -5.32 26.90 20.49
CA ILE A 123 -4.72 27.19 21.80
C ILE A 123 -3.42 27.98 21.63
N GLY A 124 -2.55 27.57 20.70
CA GLY A 124 -1.31 28.27 20.39
C GLY A 124 -1.53 29.71 19.94
N ILE A 125 -2.44 29.93 18.99
CA ILE A 125 -2.81 31.27 18.50
C ILE A 125 -3.34 32.13 19.64
N SER A 126 -4.23 31.59 20.48
CA SER A 126 -4.77 32.31 21.64
C SER A 126 -3.66 32.67 22.63
N MET A 127 -2.72 31.77 22.89
CA MET A 127 -1.60 32.01 23.80
C MET A 127 -0.67 33.09 23.26
N SER A 128 -0.34 33.05 21.96
CA SER A 128 0.46 34.09 21.30
C SER A 128 -0.22 35.46 21.35
N PHE A 129 -1.53 35.52 21.14
CA PHE A 129 -2.29 36.78 21.24
C PHE A 129 -2.26 37.35 22.66
N LEU A 130 -2.46 36.50 23.69
CA LEU A 130 -2.39 36.92 25.09
C LEU A 130 -1.00 37.47 25.46
N LEU A 131 0.08 36.83 24.97
CA LEU A 131 1.44 37.32 25.19
C LEU A 131 1.68 38.69 24.54
N LEU A 132 1.24 38.87 23.29
CA LEU A 132 1.34 40.16 22.61
C LEU A 132 0.52 41.25 23.33
N TRP A 133 -0.66 40.92 23.81
CA TRP A 133 -1.51 41.81 24.59
C TRP A 133 -0.82 42.24 25.90
N GLN A 134 -0.20 41.29 26.63
CA GLN A 134 0.56 41.60 27.84
C GLN A 134 1.76 42.50 27.58
N LEU A 135 2.53 42.23 26.51
CA LEU A 135 3.66 43.07 26.11
C LEU A 135 3.22 44.50 25.75
N TRP A 136 2.07 44.65 25.10
CA TRP A 136 1.51 45.96 24.78
C TRP A 136 1.16 46.78 26.02
N ILE A 137 0.54 46.16 27.03
CA ILE A 137 0.23 46.81 28.31
C ILE A 137 1.51 47.27 29.04
N ILE A 138 2.59 46.49 28.99
CA ILE A 138 3.85 46.85 29.67
C ILE A 138 4.58 47.99 28.93
N ALA A 139 4.44 48.06 27.60
CA ALA A 139 5.12 49.05 26.78
C ALA A 139 4.48 50.45 26.80
N ASN A 140 3.23 50.56 27.27
CA ASN A 140 2.43 51.79 27.25
C ASN A 140 2.01 52.22 28.66
#